data_AF-A0A4D5YQ12-F1
#
_entry.id   AF-A0A4D5YQ12-F1
#
_cell.length_a   1.000
_cell.length_b   1.000
_cell.length_c   1.000
_cell.angle_alpha   90.00
_cell.angle_beta   90.00
_cell.angle_gamma   90.00
#
_symmetry.space_group_name_H-M   'P 1'
#
loop_
_entity.id
_entity.type
_entity.pdbx_description
1 polymer ?
#
loop_
_entity_poly.entity_id
_entity_poly.type
_entity_poly.pdbx_seq_one_letter_code
_entity_poly.pdbx_strand_id
1 'polypeptide(L)'
;MVKTPLISVISQEEKEKNRGSVEFQVLCFTKKIDQISSHLKLHRKDYLSQRGLHKILGKRQRLLSYLSKKNRVRYKELINR
;
A
#
# COMPACT_ATOMS: atom_id res chain seq x y z
N MET A 1 -16.53 -4.82 -13.15
CA MET A 1 -15.69 -3.63 -13.49
C MET A 1 -14.50 -3.59 -12.54
N VAL A 2 -13.50 -4.44 -12.76
CA VAL A 2 -12.28 -4.49 -11.95
C VAL A 2 -11.27 -3.57 -12.63
N LYS A 3 -11.20 -2.31 -12.20
CA LYS A 3 -10.11 -1.42 -12.60
C LYS A 3 -8.85 -1.87 -11.88
N THR A 4 -8.17 -2.87 -12.42
CA THR A 4 -6.76 -3.12 -12.08
C THR A 4 -5.94 -3.02 -13.35
N PRO A 5 -5.25 -1.89 -13.50
CA PRO A 5 -3.87 -1.98 -13.96
C PRO A 5 -3.03 -0.92 -13.22
N LEU A 6 -2.39 -1.30 -12.10
CA LEU A 6 -1.39 -0.45 -11.45
C LEU A 6 -0.08 -1.18 -11.16
N ILE A 7 0.09 -2.39 -11.70
CA ILE A 7 1.20 -3.26 -11.36
C ILE A 7 1.68 -4.01 -12.60
N SER A 8 2.21 -3.27 -13.56
CA SER A 8 3.11 -3.85 -14.57
C SER A 8 4.33 -2.98 -14.84
N VAL A 9 4.48 -1.81 -14.20
CA VAL A 9 5.45 -0.79 -14.64
C VAL A 9 6.34 -0.28 -13.51
N ILE A 10 6.98 -1.19 -12.75
CA ILE A 10 8.21 -0.82 -12.04
C ILE A 10 9.24 -1.88 -12.39
N SER A 11 10.11 -1.55 -13.34
CA SER A 11 11.28 -2.34 -13.73
C SER A 11 12.07 -2.73 -12.47
N GLN A 12 12.67 -3.93 -12.45
CA GLN A 12 13.43 -4.44 -11.29
C GLN A 12 14.50 -3.44 -10.80
N GLU A 13 15.03 -2.62 -11.69
CA GLU A 13 16.05 -1.61 -11.42
C GLU A 13 15.53 -0.40 -10.62
N GLU A 14 14.31 0.08 -10.89
CA GLU A 14 13.71 1.19 -10.12
C GLU A 14 13.28 0.75 -8.71
N LYS A 15 13.00 -0.54 -8.52
CA LYS A 15 12.66 -1.11 -7.21
C LYS A 15 13.83 -1.02 -6.24
N GLU A 16 15.06 -1.28 -6.67
CA GLU A 16 16.21 -1.17 -5.76
C GLU A 16 16.50 0.27 -5.35
N LYS A 17 16.48 1.19 -6.32
CA LYS A 17 16.75 2.61 -6.08
C LYS A 17 15.68 3.29 -5.21
N ASN A 18 14.41 2.87 -5.34
CA ASN A 18 13.29 3.52 -4.67
C ASN A 18 12.71 2.71 -3.50
N ARG A 19 13.31 1.58 -3.10
CA ARG A 19 12.83 0.72 -1.99
C ARG A 19 12.59 1.48 -0.69
N GLY A 20 13.41 2.51 -0.42
CA GLY A 20 13.31 3.37 0.75
C GLY A 20 12.27 4.49 0.66
N SER A 21 11.71 4.77 -0.52
CA SER A 21 10.80 5.90 -0.69
C SER A 21 9.45 5.64 -0.03
N VAL A 22 8.84 6.70 0.50
CA VAL A 22 7.53 6.62 1.16
C VAL A 22 6.46 6.14 0.17
N GLU A 23 6.53 6.59 -1.07
CA GLU A 23 5.61 6.21 -2.15
C GLU A 23 5.68 4.71 -2.45
N PHE A 24 6.89 4.17 -2.57
CA PHE A 24 7.11 2.74 -2.80
C PHE A 24 6.56 1.88 -1.64
N GLN A 25 6.82 2.30 -0.40
CA GLN A 25 6.32 1.60 0.79
C GLN A 25 4.79 1.61 0.85
N VAL A 26 4.16 2.76 0.56
CA VAL A 26 2.69 2.86 0.52
C VAL A 26 2.12 1.95 -0.57
N LEU A 27 2.70 1.93 -1.78
CA LEU A 27 2.30 1.04 -2.86
C LEU A 27 2.41 -0.45 -2.46
N CYS A 28 3.52 -0.84 -1.81
CA CYS A 28 3.72 -2.20 -1.35
C CYS A 28 2.68 -2.61 -0.29
N PHE A 29 2.38 -1.72 0.67
CA PHE A 29 1.35 -1.96 1.66
C PHE A 29 -0.05 -2.05 1.05
N THR A 30 -0.38 -1.20 0.07
CA THR A 30 -1.67 -1.27 -0.64
C THR A 30 -1.85 -2.64 -1.31
N LYS A 31 -0.85 -3.13 -2.06
CA LYS A 31 -0.91 -4.46 -2.67
C LYS A 31 -1.12 -5.58 -1.66
N LYS A 32 -0.40 -5.50 -0.53
CA LYS A 32 -0.50 -6.51 0.53
C LYS A 32 -1.87 -6.47 1.23
N ILE A 33 -2.43 -5.28 1.41
CA ILE A 33 -3.80 -5.09 1.93
C ILE A 33 -4.81 -5.73 0.98
N ASP A 34 -4.70 -5.52 -0.33
CA ASP A 34 -5.62 -6.08 -1.32
C ASP A 34 -5.59 -7.61 -1.34
N GLN A 35 -4.40 -8.19 -1.25
CA GLN A 35 -4.19 -9.64 -1.16
C GLN A 35 -4.80 -10.23 0.12
N ILE A 36 -4.49 -9.64 1.29
CA ILE A 36 -5.02 -10.13 2.57
C ILE A 36 -6.53 -9.91 2.66
N SER A 37 -7.04 -8.79 2.15
CA SER A 37 -8.47 -8.51 2.10
C SER A 37 -9.22 -9.56 1.27
N SER A 38 -8.66 -9.95 0.12
CA SER A 38 -9.23 -11.03 -0.71
C SER A 38 -9.19 -12.38 0.00
N HIS A 39 -8.10 -12.71 0.69
CA HIS A 39 -7.98 -13.92 1.50
C HIS A 39 -9.03 -13.98 2.64
N LEU A 40 -9.22 -12.87 3.36
CA LEU A 40 -10.17 -12.78 4.48
C LEU A 40 -11.64 -12.86 4.04
N LYS A 41 -11.97 -12.54 2.78
CA LYS A 41 -13.32 -12.74 2.24
C LYS A 41 -13.71 -14.22 2.24
N LEU A 42 -12.75 -15.11 1.96
CA LEU A 42 -12.92 -16.57 2.00
C LEU A 42 -12.77 -17.10 3.44
N HIS A 43 -11.80 -16.57 4.19
CA HIS A 43 -11.47 -17.03 5.55
C HIS A 43 -11.86 -16.01 6.61
N ARG A 44 -13.17 -15.80 6.81
CA ARG A 44 -13.70 -14.76 7.72
C ARG A 44 -13.34 -14.95 9.19
N LYS A 45 -13.02 -16.18 9.62
CA LYS A 45 -12.66 -16.52 11.00
C LYS A 45 -11.16 -16.44 11.29
N ASP A 46 -10.33 -16.01 10.33
CA ASP A 46 -8.90 -15.82 10.56
C ASP A 46 -8.60 -14.47 11.23
N TYR A 47 -8.74 -14.46 12.56
CA TYR A 47 -8.50 -13.28 13.39
C TYR A 47 -7.01 -12.88 13.47
N LEU A 48 -6.09 -13.82 13.27
CA LEU A 48 -4.65 -13.54 13.31
C LEU A 48 -4.25 -12.73 12.07
N SER A 49 -4.72 -13.14 10.89
CA SER A 49 -4.52 -12.40 9.65
C SER A 49 -5.23 -11.05 9.67
N GLN A 50 -6.42 -10.95 10.24
CA GLN A 50 -7.13 -9.69 10.42
C GLN A 50 -6.33 -8.71 11.30
N ARG A 51 -5.74 -9.18 12.41
CA ARG A 51 -4.85 -8.36 13.24
C ARG A 51 -3.62 -7.89 12.47
N GLY A 52 -3.04 -8.76 11.63
CA GLY A 52 -1.94 -8.41 10.72
C GLY A 52 -2.33 -7.31 9.72
N LEU A 53 -3.53 -7.42 9.13
CA LEU A 53 -4.09 -6.43 8.23
C LEU A 53 -4.20 -5.05 8.90
N HIS A 54 -4.75 -4.99 10.12
CA HIS A 54 -4.87 -3.73 10.86
C HIS A 54 -3.51 -3.08 11.14
N LYS A 55 -2.48 -3.89 11.47
CA LYS A 55 -1.11 -3.37 11.66
C LYS A 55 -0.56 -2.73 10.38
N ILE A 56 -0.76 -3.37 9.23
CA ILE A 56 -0.30 -2.86 7.92
C ILE A 56 -1.06 -1.57 7.57
N LEU A 57 -2.39 -1.55 7.78
CA LEU A 57 -3.22 -0.38 7.54
C LEU A 57 -2.76 0.82 8.38
N GLY A 58 -2.46 0.60 9.67
CA GLY A 58 -1.93 1.64 10.56
C GLY A 58 -0.56 2.16 10.14
N LYS A 59 0.35 1.28 9.68
CA LYS A 59 1.67 1.69 9.14
C LYS A 59 1.50 2.55 7.89
N ARG A 60 0.64 2.15 6.96
CA ARG A 60 0.34 2.92 5.73
C ARG A 60 -0.25 4.29 6.06
N GLN A 61 -1.18 4.36 7.02
CA GLN A 61 -1.77 5.62 7.46
C GLN A 61 -0.70 6.58 8.01
N ARG A 62 0.23 6.07 8.83
CA ARG A 62 1.33 6.89 9.38
C ARG A 62 2.24 7.46 8.29
N LEU A 63 2.56 6.65 7.27
CA LEU A 63 3.37 7.09 6.13
C LEU A 63 2.66 8.17 5.29
N LEU A 64 1.36 8.01 5.05
CA LEU A 64 0.55 9.01 4.35
C LEU A 64 0.45 10.31 5.15
N SER A 65 0.24 10.24 6.46
CA SER A 65 0.25 11.41 7.34
C SER A 65 1.62 12.11 7.34
N TYR A 66 2.72 11.35 7.33
CA TYR A 66 4.06 11.91 7.20
C TYR A 66 4.25 12.63 5.87
N LEU A 67 3.85 12.00 4.75
CA LEU A 67 3.99 12.59 3.42
C LEU A 67 3.14 13.85 3.28
N SER A 68 1.91 13.84 3.78
CA SER A 68 1.02 15.01 3.79
C SER A 68 1.62 16.21 4.53
N LYS A 69 2.29 15.98 5.66
CA LYS A 69 2.99 17.02 6.42
C LYS A 69 4.23 17.54 5.70
N LYS A 70 5.00 16.66 5.05
CA LYS A 70 6.27 17.00 4.39
C LYS A 70 6.08 17.65 3.04
N ASN A 71 5.19 17.11 2.20
CA ASN A 71 4.95 17.59 0.84
C ASN A 71 3.52 17.24 0.39
N ARG A 72 2.65 18.25 0.39
CA ARG A 72 1.25 18.11 0.00
C ARG A 72 1.05 17.79 -1.48
N VAL A 73 1.96 18.22 -2.36
CA VAL A 73 1.87 17.95 -3.81
C VAL A 73 2.08 16.46 -4.07
N ARG A 74 3.18 15.90 -3.54
CA ARG A 74 3.45 14.45 -3.66
C ARG A 74 2.38 13.58 -3.01
N TYR A 75 1.80 14.04 -1.90
CA TYR A 75 0.67 13.36 -1.28
C TYR A 75 -0.57 13.31 -2.18
N LYS A 76 -0.92 14.44 -2.82
CA LYS A 76 -2.03 14.49 -3.78
C LYS A 76 -1.78 13.60 -5.00
N GLU A 77 -0.57 13.65 -5.54
CA GLU A 77 -0.15 12.79 -6.66
C GLU A 77 -0.24 11.31 -6.29
N LEU A 78 0.18 10.93 -5.07
CA LEU A 78 0.13 9.54 -4.61
C LEU A 78 -1.29 9.02 -4.39
N ILE A 79 -2.23 9.87 -3.95
CA ILE A 79 -3.63 9.46 -3.71
C ILE A 79 -4.46 9.46 -4.98
N ASN A 80 -4.18 10.36 -5.91
CA ASN A 80 -4.90 10.45 -7.18
C ASN A 80 -4.42 9.42 -8.21
N ARG A 81 -3.38 8.64 -7.88
CA ARG A 81 -2.85 7.57 -8.72
C ARG A 81 -3.63 6.28 -8.51
#